data_AF-A0A2W4T829-F1
#
_entry.id   AF-A0A2W4T829-F1
#
_cell.length_a   1.000
_cell.length_b   1.000
_cell.length_c   1.000
_cell.angle_alpha   90.00
_cell.angle_beta   90.00
_cell.angle_gamma   90.00
#
_symmetry.space_group_name_H-M   'P 1'
#
loop_
_entity.id
_entity.type
_entity.pdbx_description
1 polymer ?
#
loop_
_entity_poly.entity_id
_entity_poly.type
_entity_poly.pdbx_seq_one_letter_code
_entity_poly.pdbx_strand_id
1 'polypeptide(L)'
;MAKVLDAPPWWGYSKEHGWVVLDRTLHSNKSGLIADFFFCRCNDSSTYIDKRSKWVAPHYVYASIYISSLPPSESEAAAADFQLLKARWPEFHDVIAKEYKEWEDELLQREHDRVAVEGNRKIVKARR
;
A
#
# COMPACT_ATOMS: atom_id res chain seq x y z
N MET A 1 18.95 -6.65 16.52
CA MET A 1 19.53 -5.85 15.43
C MET A 1 18.38 -5.19 14.69
N ALA A 2 18.31 -3.86 14.68
CA ALA A 2 17.27 -3.16 13.93
C ALA A 2 17.55 -3.35 12.44
N LYS A 3 16.60 -3.98 11.71
CA LYS A 3 16.66 -4.02 10.24
C LYS A 3 16.65 -2.58 9.75
N VAL A 4 17.72 -2.15 9.11
CA VAL A 4 17.73 -0.89 8.36
C VAL A 4 16.74 -1.09 7.21
N LEU A 5 15.59 -0.40 7.29
CA LEU A 5 14.65 -0.36 6.18
C LEU A 5 15.34 0.43 5.06
N ASP A 6 15.68 -0.24 3.96
CA ASP A 6 16.41 0.35 2.82
C ASP A 6 15.70 1.54 2.17
N ALA A 7 14.41 1.75 2.47
CA ALA A 7 13.68 2.96 2.12
C ALA A 7 12.72 3.38 3.25
N PRO A 8 12.67 4.67 3.64
CA PRO A 8 11.67 5.12 4.60
C PRO A 8 10.26 4.98 4.00
N PRO A 9 9.22 4.73 4.81
CA PRO A 9 7.85 4.70 4.32
C PRO A 9 7.44 6.03 3.70
N TRP A 10 6.51 5.96 2.75
CA TRP A 10 5.81 7.13 2.24
C TRP A 10 4.56 7.38 3.07
N TRP A 11 4.36 8.63 3.48
CA TRP A 11 3.19 9.06 4.25
C TRP A 11 2.42 10.11 3.48
N GLY A 12 1.09 10.01 3.51
CA GLY A 12 0.26 10.98 2.85
C GLY A 12 -1.13 11.07 3.42
N TYR A 13 -1.87 12.01 2.86
CA TYR A 13 -3.27 12.22 3.14
C TYR A 13 -4.09 11.91 1.90
N SER A 14 -5.16 11.13 2.07
CA SER A 14 -6.18 10.85 1.08
C SER A 14 -7.49 11.48 1.52
N LYS A 15 -8.18 12.13 0.58
CA LYS A 15 -9.52 12.68 0.86
C LYS A 15 -10.54 11.59 1.23
N GLU A 16 -10.34 10.36 0.74
CA GLU A 16 -11.24 9.24 0.98
C GLU A 16 -10.87 8.47 2.25
N HIS A 17 -9.57 8.36 2.54
CA HIS A 17 -9.06 7.45 3.57
C HIS A 17 -8.39 8.15 4.76
N GLY A 18 -8.22 9.47 4.71
CA GLY A 18 -7.49 10.24 5.72
C GLY A 18 -5.98 9.98 5.64
N TRP A 19 -5.32 9.89 6.79
CA TRP A 19 -3.90 9.54 6.86
C TRP A 19 -3.66 8.11 6.38
N VAL A 20 -2.71 7.97 5.46
CA VAL A 20 -2.31 6.69 4.87
C VAL A 20 -0.79 6.56 4.85
N VAL A 21 -0.35 5.32 4.92
CA VAL A 21 1.07 4.97 4.83
C VAL A 21 1.29 3.86 3.82
N LEU A 22 2.42 3.94 3.13
CA LEU A 22 2.85 3.00 2.13
C LEU A 22 4.29 2.57 2.43
N ASP A 23 4.49 1.25 2.55
CA ASP A 23 5.82 0.67 2.68
C ASP A 23 6.48 0.52 1.30
N ARG A 24 7.58 1.25 1.08
CA ARG A 24 8.32 1.24 -0.19
C ARG A 24 9.27 0.05 -0.36
N THR A 25 9.42 -0.78 0.67
CA THR A 25 10.19 -2.03 0.59
C THR A 25 9.41 -3.11 -0.17
N LEU A 26 8.07 -3.04 -0.16
CA LEU A 26 7.19 -3.96 -0.88
C LEU A 26 7.34 -3.85 -2.40
N HIS A 27 7.25 -4.99 -3.09
CA HIS A 27 7.43 -5.05 -4.54
C HIS A 27 6.38 -4.19 -5.28
N SER A 28 5.10 -4.31 -4.93
CA SER A 28 4.02 -3.51 -5.53
C SER A 28 4.22 -1.99 -5.44
N ASN A 29 4.90 -1.56 -4.38
CA ASN A 29 5.09 -0.17 -4.00
C ASN A 29 6.40 0.45 -4.50
N LYS A 30 7.29 -0.37 -5.11
CA LYS A 30 8.52 0.14 -5.71
C LYS A 30 8.22 1.02 -6.92
N SER A 31 9.07 2.02 -7.11
CA SER A 31 9.00 2.90 -8.28
C SER A 31 9.40 2.15 -9.55
N GLY A 32 8.78 2.49 -10.68
CA GLY A 32 9.07 1.87 -11.98
C GLY A 32 8.35 0.56 -12.29
N LEU A 33 7.59 0.01 -11.33
CA LEU A 33 6.78 -1.18 -11.54
C LEU A 33 5.32 -0.80 -11.88
N ILE A 34 4.71 -1.59 -12.77
CA ILE A 34 3.31 -1.44 -13.18
C ILE A 34 2.44 -2.34 -12.29
N ALA A 35 2.50 -2.09 -10.99
CA ALA A 35 1.65 -2.74 -9.99
C ALA A 35 0.81 -1.69 -9.25
N ASP A 36 -0.38 -2.09 -8.83
CA ASP A 36 -1.23 -1.28 -7.97
C ASP A 36 -0.60 -1.14 -6.59
N PHE A 37 -0.90 -0.04 -5.90
CA PHE A 37 -0.28 0.29 -4.63
C PHE A 37 -0.98 -0.40 -3.47
N PHE A 38 -0.20 -0.88 -2.52
CA PHE A 38 -0.67 -1.45 -1.28
C PHE A 38 -0.48 -0.44 -0.15
N PHE A 39 -1.60 0.02 0.41
CA PHE A 39 -1.66 1.05 1.45
C PHE A 39 -2.17 0.50 2.76
N CYS A 40 -1.89 1.22 3.84
CA CYS A 40 -2.54 1.08 5.14
C CYS A 40 -3.19 2.41 5.54
N ARG A 41 -4.44 2.36 5.99
CA ARG A 41 -5.16 3.50 6.58
C ARG A 41 -4.78 3.63 8.04
N CYS A 42 -4.29 4.80 8.43
CA CYS A 42 -3.79 5.00 9.79
C CYS A 42 -4.91 5.07 10.85
N ASN A 43 -6.15 5.36 10.44
CA ASN A 43 -7.29 5.48 11.34
C ASN A 43 -7.70 4.13 11.95
N ASP A 44 -7.82 3.09 11.11
CA ASP A 44 -8.29 1.76 11.51
C ASP A 44 -7.25 0.66 11.30
N SER A 45 -6.04 1.02 10.82
CA SER A 45 -4.96 0.10 10.48
C SER A 45 -5.33 -0.93 9.41
N SER A 46 -6.38 -0.68 8.62
CA SER A 46 -6.78 -1.59 7.55
C SER A 46 -5.96 -1.37 6.29
N THR A 47 -5.70 -2.46 5.56
CA THR A 47 -4.96 -2.44 4.31
C THR A 47 -5.90 -2.42 3.12
N TYR A 48 -5.45 -1.83 2.02
CA TYR A 48 -6.22 -1.80 0.78
C TYR A 48 -5.29 -1.61 -0.43
N ILE A 49 -5.79 -2.05 -1.58
CA ILE A 49 -5.09 -1.90 -2.86
C ILE A 49 -5.78 -0.80 -3.64
N ASP A 50 -4.99 0.12 -4.19
CA ASP A 50 -5.52 1.16 -5.05
C ASP A 50 -4.71 1.31 -6.35
N LYS A 51 -5.43 1.73 -7.39
CA LYS A 51 -4.85 1.80 -8.73
C LYS A 51 -3.72 2.81 -8.77
N ARG A 52 -2.61 2.45 -9.41
CA ARG A 52 -1.50 3.39 -9.64
C ARG A 52 -1.94 4.67 -10.36
N SER A 53 -2.94 4.59 -11.23
CA SER A 53 -3.51 5.75 -11.93
C SER A 53 -4.17 6.78 -11.00
N LYS A 54 -4.54 6.40 -9.77
CA LYS A 54 -5.08 7.31 -8.75
C LYS A 54 -4.00 7.93 -7.87
N TRP A 55 -2.73 7.51 -7.99
CA TRP A 55 -1.59 8.12 -7.30
C TRP A 55 -1.23 9.46 -7.94
N VAL A 56 -2.17 10.40 -7.88
CA VAL A 56 -2.05 11.76 -8.38
C VAL A 56 -2.84 12.67 -7.45
N ALA A 57 -2.40 13.91 -7.31
CA ALA A 57 -3.22 14.92 -6.65
C ALA A 57 -4.55 15.10 -7.42
N PRO A 58 -5.68 15.31 -6.73
CA PRO A 58 -5.83 15.53 -5.28
C PRO A 58 -6.12 14.25 -4.46
N HIS A 59 -6.06 13.06 -5.06
CA HIS A 59 -6.45 11.80 -4.38
C HIS A 59 -5.47 11.40 -3.28
N TYR A 60 -4.18 11.61 -3.52
CA TYR A 60 -3.12 11.39 -2.54
C TYR A 60 -2.16 12.59 -2.55
N VAL A 61 -1.95 13.18 -1.38
CA VAL A 61 -1.05 14.31 -1.18
C VAL A 61 0.00 13.91 -0.15
N TYR A 62 1.26 14.24 -0.43
CA TYR A 62 2.34 13.96 0.51
C TYR A 62 2.12 14.68 1.84
N ALA A 63 2.42 14.02 2.97
CA ALA A 63 2.06 14.52 4.30
C ALA A 63 2.50 15.97 4.56
N SER A 64 3.75 16.32 4.20
CA SER A 64 4.24 17.69 4.39
C SER A 64 3.52 18.71 3.50
N ILE A 65 3.18 18.34 2.26
CA ILE A 65 2.44 19.20 1.34
C ILE A 65 1.01 19.42 1.87
N TYR A 66 0.37 18.36 2.36
CA TYR A 66 -0.96 18.44 2.96
C TYR A 66 -0.95 19.38 4.17
N ILE A 67 -0.07 19.15 5.14
CA ILE A 67 0.04 19.97 6.36
C ILE A 67 0.26 21.45 5.99
N SER A 68 1.21 21.74 5.09
CA SER A 68 1.50 23.12 4.67
C SER A 68 0.38 23.79 3.87
N SER A 69 -0.58 23.01 3.34
CA SER A 69 -1.74 23.56 2.62
C SER A 69 -2.90 23.97 3.54
N LEU A 70 -2.86 23.58 4.81
CA LEU A 70 -3.92 23.86 5.78
C LEU A 70 -3.76 25.24 6.44
N PRO A 71 -4.85 25.83 6.96
CA PRO A 71 -4.79 27.00 7.84
C PRO A 71 -3.88 26.74 9.06
N PRO A 72 -3.25 27.77 9.66
CA PRO A 72 -2.26 27.58 10.72
C PRO A 72 -2.72 26.69 11.88
N SER A 73 -3.94 26.91 12.40
CA SER A 73 -4.51 26.12 13.49
C SER A 73 -4.71 24.64 13.13
N GLU A 74 -5.11 24.36 11.89
CA GLU A 74 -5.33 22.99 11.41
C GLU A 74 -3.99 22.32 11.04
N SER A 75 -3.04 23.07 10.50
CA SER A 75 -1.69 22.61 10.20
C SER A 75 -0.97 22.14 11.47
N GLU A 76 -1.09 22.88 12.58
CA GLU A 76 -0.50 22.49 13.86
C GLU A 76 -1.10 21.17 14.39
N ALA A 77 -2.43 21.05 14.36
CA ALA A 77 -3.12 19.83 14.77
C ALA A 77 -2.74 18.64 13.87
N ALA A 78 -2.76 18.82 12.54
CA ALA A 78 -2.38 17.80 11.58
C ALA A 78 -0.91 17.37 11.72
N ALA A 79 -0.01 18.31 12.03
CA ALA A 79 1.39 18.00 12.31
C ALA A 79 1.55 17.18 13.59
N ALA A 80 0.81 17.51 14.65
CA ALA A 80 0.83 16.76 15.90
C ALA A 80 0.31 15.32 15.69
N ASP A 81 -0.84 15.16 15.02
CA ASP A 81 -1.38 13.86 14.63
C ASP A 81 -0.37 13.05 13.82
N PHE A 82 0.27 13.70 12.84
CA PHE A 82 1.27 13.05 12.00
C PHE A 82 2.47 12.53 12.80
N GLN A 83 2.94 13.25 13.82
CA GLN A 83 4.02 12.76 14.68
C GLN A 83 3.59 11.51 15.49
N LEU A 84 2.36 11.50 16.01
CA LEU A 84 1.83 10.33 16.72
C LEU A 84 1.73 9.12 15.79
N LEU A 85 1.26 9.32 14.55
CA LEU A 85 1.18 8.26 13.55
C LEU A 85 2.55 7.73 13.14
N LYS A 86 3.55 8.60 12.99
CA LYS A 86 4.93 8.17 12.71
C LYS A 86 5.53 7.32 13.83
N ALA A 87 5.20 7.62 15.09
CA ALA A 87 5.64 6.81 16.23
C ALA A 87 5.04 5.39 16.18
N ARG A 88 3.84 5.25 15.62
CA ARG A 88 3.15 3.97 15.40
C ARG A 88 3.58 3.23 14.14
N TRP A 89 4.61 3.70 13.43
CA TRP A 89 5.12 3.03 12.23
C TRP A 89 5.37 1.52 12.39
N PRO A 90 5.97 1.03 13.50
CA PRO A 90 6.19 -0.42 13.66
C PRO A 90 4.88 -1.24 13.60
N GLU A 91 3.79 -0.72 14.17
CA GLU A 91 2.47 -1.37 14.13
C GLU A 91 1.95 -1.48 12.69
N PHE A 92 2.00 -0.36 11.96
CA PHE A 92 1.54 -0.34 10.56
C PHE A 92 2.40 -1.20 9.66
N HIS A 93 3.71 -1.20 9.87
CA HIS A 93 4.65 -2.02 9.11
C HIS A 93 4.35 -3.51 9.29
N ASP A 94 4.10 -3.97 10.52
CA ASP A 94 3.79 -5.37 10.78
C ASP A 94 2.46 -5.79 10.15
N VAL A 95 1.44 -4.93 10.21
CA VAL A 95 0.16 -5.17 9.53
C VAL A 95 0.35 -5.21 8.02
N ILE A 96 1.04 -4.23 7.43
CA ILE A 96 1.31 -4.18 6.00
C ILE A 96 2.06 -5.44 5.54
N ALA A 97 3.13 -5.82 6.24
CA ALA A 97 3.94 -6.96 5.88
C ALA A 97 3.16 -8.27 5.93
N LYS A 98 2.30 -8.45 6.94
CA LYS A 98 1.43 -9.61 7.06
C LYS A 98 0.42 -9.67 5.92
N GLU A 99 -0.39 -8.62 5.78
CA GLU A 99 -1.49 -8.58 4.81
C GLU A 99 -0.98 -8.62 3.37
N TYR A 100 0.17 -7.99 3.09
CA TYR A 100 0.81 -8.06 1.77
C TYR A 100 1.25 -9.47 1.42
N LYS A 101 1.83 -10.21 2.39
CA LYS A 101 2.25 -11.60 2.17
C LYS A 101 1.06 -12.51 1.88
N GLU A 102 0.00 -12.39 2.68
CA GLU A 102 -1.23 -13.16 2.46
C GLU A 102 -1.83 -12.87 1.07
N TRP A 103 -1.86 -11.61 0.66
CA TRP A 103 -2.29 -11.21 -0.67
C TRP A 103 -1.41 -11.77 -1.80
N GLU A 104 -0.08 -11.77 -1.63
CA GLU A 104 0.86 -12.29 -2.62
C GLU A 104 0.73 -13.82 -2.77
N ASP A 105 0.59 -14.55 -1.66
CA ASP A 105 0.36 -15.99 -1.64
C ASP A 105 -0.97 -16.36 -2.34
N GLU A 106 -2.05 -15.62 -2.09
CA GLU A 106 -3.32 -15.81 -2.78
C GLU A 106 -3.22 -15.57 -4.29
N LEU A 107 -2.48 -14.52 -4.71
CA LEU A 107 -2.30 -14.19 -6.11
C LEU A 107 -1.52 -15.29 -6.85
N LEU A 108 -0.48 -15.83 -6.22
CA LEU A 108 0.29 -16.96 -6.75
C LEU A 108 -0.58 -18.22 -6.88
N GLN A 109 -1.38 -18.54 -5.87
CA GLN A 109 -2.27 -19.70 -5.91
C GLN A 109 -3.30 -19.58 -7.05
N ARG A 110 -3.92 -18.41 -7.22
CA ARG A 110 -4.87 -18.15 -8.32
C ARG A 110 -4.24 -18.32 -9.69
N GLU A 111 -2.99 -17.88 -9.85
CA GLU A 111 -2.25 -18.05 -11.10
C GLU A 111 -1.93 -19.52 -11.38
N HIS A 112 -1.49 -20.26 -10.38
CA HIS A 112 -1.27 -21.71 -10.47
C HIS A 112 -2.54 -22.45 -10.92
N ASP A 113 -3.69 -22.13 -10.30
CA ASP A 113 -4.98 -22.74 -10.64
C ASP A 113 -5.39 -22.40 -12.09
N ARG A 114 -5.17 -21.15 -12.52
CA ARG A 114 -5.44 -20.71 -13.91
C ARG A 114 -4.63 -21.53 -14.92
N VAL A 115 -3.33 -21.69 -14.68
CA VAL A 115 -2.43 -22.44 -15.57
C VAL A 115 -2.82 -23.92 -15.62
N ALA A 116 -3.20 -24.52 -14.49
CA ALA A 116 -3.66 -25.90 -14.43
C ALA A 116 -4.95 -26.12 -15.25
N VAL A 117 -5.93 -25.21 -15.14
CA VAL A 117 -7.16 -25.25 -15.92
C VAL A 117 -6.88 -25.10 -17.42
N GLU A 118 -6.00 -24.18 -17.80
CA GLU A 118 -5.65 -23.97 -19.21
C GLU A 118 -4.88 -25.15 -19.81
N GLY A 119 -3.95 -25.74 -19.06
CA GLY A 119 -3.23 -26.96 -19.45
C GLY A 119 -4.19 -28.12 -19.73
N ASN A 120 -5.15 -28.34 -18.83
CA ASN A 120 -6.17 -29.38 -19.00
C ASN A 120 -7.06 -29.14 -20.24
N ARG A 121 -7.46 -27.89 -20.51
CA ARG A 121 -8.22 -27.54 -21.73
C ARG A 121 -7.45 -27.85 -23.02
N LYS A 122 -6.14 -27.59 -23.05
CA LYS A 122 -5.28 -27.88 -24.22
C LYS A 122 -5.12 -29.38 -24.46
N ILE A 123 -4.95 -30.18 -23.39
CA ILE A 123 -4.86 -31.64 -23.49
C ILE A 123 -6.16 -32.25 -24.03
N VAL A 124 -7.31 -31.80 -23.53
CA VAL A 124 -8.62 -32.31 -23.99
C VAL A 124 -8.89 -31.94 -25.46
N LYS A 125 -8.51 -30.73 -25.90
CA LYS A 125 -8.63 -30.32 -27.31
C LYS A 125 -7.70 -31.10 -28.24
N ALA A 126 -6.49 -31.45 -27.80
CA ALA A 126 -5.53 -32.20 -28.60
C ALA A 126 -5.88 -33.70 -28.77
N ARG A 127 -6.85 -34.21 -28.00
CA ARG A 127 -7.34 -35.59 -28.05
C ARG A 127 -8.65 -35.77 -28.83
N ARG A 128 -9.18 -34.70 -29.42
CA ARG A 128 -10.33 -34.70 -30.34
C ARG A 128 -9.84 -34.49 -31.77
#